data_AF-A0A6G0VMS5-F1
#
_entry.id   AF-A0A6G0VMS5-F1
#
_cell.length_a   1.000
_cell.length_b   1.000
_cell.length_c   1.000
_cell.angle_alpha   90.00
_cell.angle_beta   90.00
_cell.angle_gamma   90.00
#
_symmetry.space_group_name_H-M   'P 1'
#
loop_
_entity.id
_entity.type
_entity.pdbx_description
1 polymer ?
#
loop_
_entity_poly.entity_id
_entity_poly.type
_entity_poly.pdbx_seq_one_letter_code
_entity_poly.pdbx_strand_id
1 'polypeptide(L)'
;MINGKGYTPNWTTEIFTVTKIFQINPITYQLKDESDNKILGGFYEQEIKLTNFPNTFLIERVVKKVKNKILVKWFGFDSSQNSWISSTDISK
;
A
#
# COMPACT_ATOMS: atom_id res chain seq x y z
N MET A 1 23.54 21.23 8.77
CA MET A 1 22.62 20.23 9.36
C MET A 1 21.21 20.65 8.97
N ILE A 2 20.58 19.99 7.99
CA ILE A 2 19.23 20.36 7.52
C ILE A 2 18.21 19.45 8.21
N ASN A 3 17.34 20.08 9.01
CA ASN A 3 16.17 19.47 9.62
C ASN A 3 15.08 19.31 8.56
N GLY A 4 15.04 18.15 7.89
CA GLY A 4 13.89 17.72 7.10
C GLY A 4 12.98 16.87 7.95
N LYS A 5 11.95 17.46 8.57
CA LYS A 5 10.86 16.72 9.23
C LYS A 5 10.01 16.00 8.17
N GLY A 6 10.55 14.95 7.56
CA GLY A 6 9.76 13.96 6.84
C GLY A 6 9.16 13.02 7.88
N TYR A 7 7.85 13.08 8.07
CA TYR A 7 7.14 11.98 8.74
C TYR A 7 7.40 10.72 7.89
N THR A 8 8.40 9.91 8.23
CA THR A 8 8.46 8.52 7.78
C THR A 8 7.39 7.79 8.57
N PRO A 9 6.24 7.41 7.98
CA PRO A 9 5.38 6.47 8.65
C PRO A 9 6.20 5.21 8.93
N ASN A 10 6.17 4.71 10.16
CA ASN A 10 6.78 3.41 10.52
C ASN A 10 6.03 2.22 9.88
N TRP A 11 5.13 2.49 8.95
CA TRP A 11 4.21 1.58 8.30
C TRP A 11 4.35 1.76 6.80
N THR A 12 4.45 0.66 6.06
CA THR A 12 4.35 0.70 4.60
C THR A 12 2.92 1.02 4.19
N THR A 13 2.75 1.57 2.99
CA THR A 13 1.44 1.86 2.40
C THR A 13 0.84 0.65 1.69
N GLU A 14 1.53 -0.49 1.71
CA GLU A 14 1.04 -1.73 1.13
C GLU A 14 -0.11 -2.28 1.95
N ILE A 15 -1.18 -2.68 1.25
CA ILE A 15 -2.35 -3.27 1.87
C ILE A 15 -2.27 -4.79 1.68
N PHE A 16 -2.44 -5.51 2.79
CA PHE A 16 -2.46 -6.96 2.79
C PHE A 16 -3.80 -7.47 3.31
N THR A 17 -4.24 -8.60 2.78
CA THR A 17 -5.45 -9.28 3.27
C THR A 17 -5.06 -10.38 4.24
N VAL A 18 -5.68 -10.40 5.42
CA VAL A 18 -5.55 -11.51 6.37
C VAL A 18 -6.31 -12.71 5.83
N THR A 19 -5.59 -13.81 5.56
CA THR A 19 -6.19 -15.06 5.04
C THR A 19 -6.50 -16.07 6.13
N LYS A 20 -5.65 -16.10 7.16
CA LYS A 20 -5.73 -17.09 8.24
C LYS A 20 -5.20 -16.48 9.53
N ILE A 21 -5.85 -16.85 10.63
CA ILE A 21 -5.42 -16.49 11.98
C ILE A 21 -4.95 -17.78 12.64
N PHE A 22 -3.73 -17.78 13.16
CA PHE A 22 -3.18 -18.86 13.97
C PHE A 22 -3.31 -18.48 15.44
N GLN A 23 -4.27 -19.10 16.12
CA GLN A 23 -4.53 -18.94 17.56
C GLN A 23 -3.53 -19.77 18.39
N ILE A 24 -2.25 -19.62 18.10
CA ILE A 24 -1.14 -20.12 18.93
C ILE A 24 -0.69 -19.00 19.88
N ASN A 25 0.22 -19.27 20.82
CA ASN A 25 0.71 -18.28 21.76
C ASN A 25 2.17 -17.92 21.42
N PRO A 26 2.44 -16.75 20.79
CA PRO A 26 1.54 -15.61 20.53
C PRO A 26 0.72 -15.77 19.23
N ILE A 27 -0.43 -15.09 19.15
CA ILE A 27 -1.30 -15.15 17.96
C ILE A 27 -0.56 -14.58 16.76
N THR A 28 -0.62 -15.29 15.63
CA THR A 28 -0.01 -14.84 14.36
C THR A 28 -1.02 -14.84 13.22
N TYR A 29 -0.79 -13.96 12.25
CA TYR A 29 -1.65 -13.74 11.10
C TYR A 29 -0.92 -14.10 9.82
N GLN A 30 -1.60 -14.83 8.92
CA GLN A 30 -1.11 -15.08 7.57
C GLN A 30 -1.68 -14.05 6.61
N LEU A 31 -0.78 -13.33 5.94
CA LEU A 31 -1.11 -12.28 4.99
C LEU A 31 -1.04 -12.79 3.55
N LYS A 32 -1.83 -12.19 2.66
CA LYS A 32 -1.66 -12.27 1.21
C LYS A 32 -1.63 -10.88 0.57
N ASP A 33 -0.95 -10.76 -0.55
CA ASP A 33 -0.97 -9.57 -1.40
C ASP A 33 -2.26 -9.48 -2.23
N GLU A 34 -2.48 -8.34 -2.89
CA GLU A 34 -3.57 -8.08 -3.83
C GLU A 34 -3.65 -9.10 -4.97
N SER A 35 -2.52 -9.70 -5.37
CA SER A 35 -2.42 -10.73 -6.42
C SER A 35 -2.64 -12.16 -5.89
N ASP A 36 -3.20 -12.30 -4.68
CA ASP A 36 -3.46 -13.56 -3.98
C ASP A 36 -2.20 -14.35 -3.57
N ASN A 37 -1.01 -13.76 -3.69
CA ASN A 37 0.21 -14.41 -3.24
C ASN A 37 0.31 -14.36 -1.71
N LYS A 38 0.46 -15.53 -1.10
CA LYS A 38 0.68 -15.63 0.35
C LYS A 38 2.05 -15.10 0.71
N ILE A 39 2.09 -14.20 1.69
CA ILE A 39 3.33 -13.74 2.27
C ILE A 39 3.89 -14.85 3.17
N LEU A 40 5.16 -15.17 2.99
CA LEU A 40 5.84 -16.19 3.78
C LEU A 40 6.10 -15.64 5.19
N GLY A 41 5.56 -16.31 6.20
CA GLY A 41 5.69 -15.94 7.61
C GLY A 41 4.33 -15.82 8.31
N GLY A 42 4.40 -15.72 9.64
CA GLY A 42 3.27 -15.33 10.48
C GLY A 42 3.60 -13.99 11.13
N PHE A 43 2.70 -13.04 11.00
CA PHE A 43 2.88 -11.67 11.50
C PHE A 43 2.16 -11.50 12.83
N TYR A 44 2.73 -10.77 13.77
CA TYR A 44 2.07 -10.45 15.04
C TYR A 44 1.08 -9.29 14.87
N GLU A 45 0.12 -9.19 15.79
CA GLU A 45 -0.84 -8.06 15.82
C GLU A 45 -0.12 -6.70 15.85
N GLN A 46 1.03 -6.62 16.52
CA GLN A 46 1.81 -5.38 16.64
C GLN A 46 2.53 -4.97 15.34
N GLU A 47 2.69 -5.91 14.40
CA GLU A 47 3.36 -5.70 13.11
C GLU A 47 2.38 -5.38 11.98
N ILE A 48 1.07 -5.40 12.27
CA ILE A 48 0.01 -5.09 11.30
C ILE A 48 -0.92 -4.02 11.86
N LYS A 49 -1.47 -3.19 10.97
CA LYS A 49 -2.45 -2.19 11.34
C LYS A 49 -3.72 -2.41 10.54
N LEU A 50 -4.83 -2.65 11.24
CA LEU A 50 -6.16 -2.66 10.64
C LEU A 50 -6.42 -1.30 9.99
N THR A 51 -6.75 -1.33 8.70
CA THR A 51 -7.12 -0.16 7.91
C THR A 51 -8.45 -0.43 7.23
N ASN A 52 -9.29 0.60 7.13
CA ASN A 52 -10.47 0.54 6.28
C ASN A 52 -9.95 0.67 4.86
N PHE A 53 -9.89 -0.42 4.08
CA PHE A 53 -9.50 -0.44 2.66
C PHE A 53 -10.06 0.79 1.94
N PRO A 54 -9.30 1.88 1.81
CA PRO A 54 -9.81 3.05 1.13
C PRO A 54 -9.60 2.77 -0.34
N ASN A 55 -10.65 2.94 -1.16
CA ASN A 55 -10.50 2.99 -2.62
C ASN A 55 -9.68 4.22 -3.09
N THR A 56 -9.03 4.93 -2.17
CA THR A 56 -8.27 6.15 -2.40
C THR A 56 -6.81 5.89 -2.05
N PHE A 57 -5.96 5.94 -3.07
CA PHE A 57 -4.51 5.82 -2.93
C PHE A 57 -3.84 7.16 -3.21
N LEU A 58 -2.74 7.44 -2.50
CA LEU A 58 -1.96 8.65 -2.71
C LEU A 58 -1.08 8.52 -3.96
N ILE A 59 -1.06 9.55 -4.80
CA ILE A 59 -0.18 9.63 -5.96
C ILE A 59 1.13 10.29 -5.51
N GLU A 60 2.26 9.61 -5.69
CA GLU A 60 3.59 10.19 -5.46
C GLU A 60 3.91 11.22 -6.54
N ARG A 61 3.75 10.82 -7.80
CA ARG A 61 4.01 11.66 -8.96
C ARG A 61 3.28 11.17 -10.19
N VAL A 62 3.00 12.09 -11.10
CA VAL A 62 2.55 11.76 -12.46
C VAL A 62 3.76 11.45 -13.33
N VAL A 63 3.85 10.23 -13.85
CA VAL A 63 4.96 9.79 -14.72
C VAL A 63 4.74 10.24 -16.16
N LYS A 64 3.50 10.10 -16.66
CA LYS A 64 3.15 10.46 -18.04
C LYS A 64 1.69 10.88 -18.13
N LYS A 65 1.37 11.78 -19.06
CA LYS A 65 -0.01 12.15 -19.39
C LYS A 65 -0.25 11.95 -20.88
N VAL A 66 -1.31 11.24 -21.24
CA VAL A 66 -1.72 10.98 -22.62
C VAL A 66 -3.22 11.19 -22.74
N LYS A 67 -3.62 12.27 -23.43
CA LYS A 67 -5.03 12.67 -23.59
C LYS A 67 -5.74 12.73 -22.22
N ASN A 68 -6.71 11.84 -21.99
CA ASN A 68 -7.53 11.76 -20.78
C ASN A 68 -7.03 10.73 -19.75
N LYS A 69 -5.88 10.09 -20.01
CA LYS A 69 -5.27 9.11 -19.11
C LYS A 69 -3.95 9.64 -18.57
N ILE A 70 -3.68 9.34 -17.30
CA ILE A 70 -2.41 9.64 -16.65
C ILE A 70 -1.80 8.37 -16.09
N LEU A 71 -0.51 8.18 -16.32
CA LEU A 71 0.30 7.15 -15.68
C LEU A 71 0.80 7.73 -14.36
N VAL A 72 0.33 7.17 -13.26
CA VAL A 72 0.71 7.60 -11.92
C VAL A 72 1.68 6.62 -11.29
N LYS A 73 2.62 7.16 -10.54
CA LYS A 73 3.38 6.41 -9.55
C LYS A 73 2.69 6.59 -8.20
N TRP A 74 2.22 5.50 -7.62
CA TRP A 74 1.58 5.50 -6.31
C TRP A 74 2.61 5.72 -5.21
N PHE A 75 2.22 6.45 -4.16
CA PHE A 75 3.07 6.74 -3.01
C PHE A 75 3.36 5.47 -2.21
N GLY A 76 4.64 5.20 -1.99
CA GLY A 76 5.12 4.03 -1.25
C GLY A 76 5.06 2.70 -2.01
N PHE A 77 4.76 2.72 -3.31
CA PHE A 77 4.83 1.54 -4.19
C PHE A 77 5.99 1.65 -5.19
N ASP A 78 6.49 0.49 -5.63
CA ASP A 78 7.50 0.44 -6.68
C ASP A 78 6.94 0.92 -8.03
N SER A 79 7.83 1.37 -8.90
CA SER A 79 7.53 1.72 -10.29
C SER A 79 6.87 0.60 -11.11
N SER A 80 7.02 -0.67 -10.70
CA SER A 80 6.31 -1.80 -11.30
C SER A 80 4.79 -1.73 -11.13
N GLN A 81 4.31 -1.04 -10.08
CA GLN A 81 2.89 -0.88 -9.76
C GLN A 81 2.29 0.40 -10.38
N ASN A 82 2.99 1.05 -11.32
CA ASN A 82 2.45 2.24 -11.99
C ASN A 82 1.17 1.90 -12.77
N SER A 83 0.10 2.66 -12.52
CA SER A 83 -1.20 2.41 -13.16
C SER A 83 -1.66 3.59 -13.99
N TRP A 84 -2.39 3.30 -15.07
CA TRP A 84 -3.09 4.32 -15.85
C TRP A 84 -4.46 4.58 -15.22
N ILE A 85 -4.67 5.81 -14.76
CA ILE A 85 -5.96 6.28 -14.24
C ILE A 85 -6.54 7.38 -15.13
N SER A 86 -7.87 7.60 -15.06
CA SER A 86 -8.47 8.73 -15.77
C SER A 86 -8.10 10.02 -15.05
N SER A 87 -7.95 11.11 -15.80
CA SER A 87 -7.77 12.43 -15.18
C SER A 87 -8.97 12.87 -14.33
N THR A 88 -10.13 12.26 -14.52
CA THR A 88 -11.36 12.52 -13.78
C THR A 88 -11.39 11.84 -12.40
N ASP A 89 -10.62 10.77 -12.21
CA ASP A 89 -10.59 10.00 -10.95
C ASP A 89 -9.72 10.68 -9.87
N ILE A 90 -9.01 11.75 -10.22
CA ILE A 90 -8.14 12.48 -9.29
C ILE A 90 -8.99 13.47 -8.49
N SER A 91 -9.14 13.23 -7.20
CA SER A 91 -9.57 14.25 -6.24
C SER A 91 -8.39 15.12 -5.83
N LYS A 92 -8.55 16.44 -5.86
CA LYS A 92 -7.51 17.43 -5.52
C LYS A 92 -7.68 17.97 -4.10
#